data_AF-A0A4Q2Z9N0-F1
#
_entry.id   AF-A0A4Q2Z9N0-F1
#
_cell.length_a   1.000
_cell.length_b   1.000
_cell.length_c   1.000
_cell.angle_alpha   90.00
_cell.angle_beta   90.00
_cell.angle_gamma   90.00
#
_symmetry.space_group_name_H-M   'P 1'
#
loop_
_entity.id
_entity.type
_entity.pdbx_description
1 polymer ?
#
loop_
_entity_poly.entity_id
_entity_poly.type
_entity_poly.pdbx_seq_one_letter_code
_entity_poly.pdbx_strand_id
1 'polypeptide(L)'
;MISLAKLFGKSDRFFELLASSAKSAHDSIEALARLLQESNGAVSLADLAVARRNEKKTAEIISEELVNVFVTALDREDIEALSKALYRIPKTVEKFGERYEI
;
A
#
# COMPACT_ATOMS: atom_id res chain seq x y z
N MET A 1 31.36 1.34 12.60
CA MET A 1 30.63 1.46 13.89
C MET A 1 29.15 1.56 13.56
N ILE A 2 28.35 0.54 13.91
CA ILE A 2 26.90 0.57 13.67
C ILE A 2 26.28 1.36 14.84
N SER A 3 25.63 2.48 14.55
CA SER A 3 24.97 3.31 15.57
C SER A 3 23.61 2.73 15.91
N LEU A 4 23.37 2.46 17.20
CA LEU A 4 22.08 1.99 17.71
C LEU A 4 20.95 2.99 17.40
N ALA A 5 21.23 4.29 17.44
CA ALA A 5 20.26 5.33 17.07
C ALA A 5 19.87 5.27 15.58
N LYS A 6 20.79 4.89 14.68
CA LYS A 6 20.49 4.63 13.26
C LYS A 6 19.71 3.33 13.05
N LEU A 7 19.88 2.34 13.92
CA LEU A 7 19.11 1.10 13.91
C LEU A 7 17.65 1.34 14.35
N PHE A 8 17.45 2.07 15.44
CA PHE A 8 16.11 2.46 15.91
C PHE A 8 15.41 3.47 14.97
N GLY A 9 16.13 4.39 14.33
CA GLY A 9 15.52 5.28 13.33
C GLY A 9 15.01 4.56 12.06
N LYS A 10 15.47 3.33 11.79
CA LYS A 10 14.98 2.51 10.68
C LYS A 10 13.73 1.69 11.02
N SER A 11 13.46 1.40 12.30
CA SER A 11 12.21 0.71 12.66
C SER A 11 11.00 1.58 12.38
N ASP A 12 11.08 2.89 12.63
CA ASP A 12 10.00 3.84 12.36
C ASP A 12 9.65 3.87 10.86
N ARG A 13 10.66 3.68 10.01
CA ARG A 13 10.49 3.68 8.56
C ARG A 13 9.53 2.61 8.06
N PHE A 14 9.61 1.38 8.58
CA PHE A 14 8.69 0.32 8.18
C PHE A 14 7.26 0.61 8.63
N PHE A 15 7.07 1.18 9.82
CA PHE A 15 5.75 1.60 10.28
C PHE A 15 5.17 2.71 9.39
N GLU A 16 5.96 3.72 9.01
CA GLU A 16 5.54 4.77 8.07
C GLU A 16 5.14 4.19 6.70
N LEU A 17 5.96 3.28 6.17
CA LEU A 17 5.68 2.64 4.89
C LEU A 17 4.41 1.78 4.95
N LEU A 18 4.25 0.98 6.00
CA LEU A 18 3.04 0.17 6.20
C LEU A 18 1.79 1.05 6.39
N ALA A 19 1.90 2.18 7.10
CA ALA A 19 0.82 3.14 7.25
C ALA A 19 0.44 3.81 5.92
N SER A 20 1.43 4.18 5.09
CA SER A 20 1.22 4.68 3.73
C SER A 20 0.53 3.64 2.85
N SER A 21 0.92 2.37 2.98
CA SER A 21 0.25 1.27 2.28
C SER A 21 -1.19 1.07 2.72
N ALA A 22 -1.44 1.10 4.04
CA ALA A 22 -2.78 1.02 4.59
C ALA A 22 -3.67 2.19 4.12
N LYS A 23 -3.10 3.40 4.04
CA LYS A 23 -3.79 4.56 3.47
C LYS A 23 -4.16 4.35 2.01
N SER A 24 -3.21 3.87 1.18
CA SER A 24 -3.50 3.62 -0.24
C SER A 24 -4.58 2.54 -0.44
N ALA A 25 -4.56 1.50 0.40
CA ALA A 25 -5.63 0.49 0.41
C ALA A 25 -6.99 1.09 0.81
N HIS A 26 -7.03 1.90 1.86
CA HIS A 26 -8.25 2.60 2.30
C HIS A 26 -8.80 3.54 1.22
N ASP A 27 -7.94 4.40 0.66
CA ASP A 27 -8.31 5.36 -0.40
C ASP A 27 -8.89 4.64 -1.63
N SER A 28 -8.41 3.43 -1.95
CA SER A 28 -8.99 2.62 -3.03
C SER A 28 -10.40 2.13 -2.72
N ILE A 29 -10.68 1.73 -1.47
CA ILE A 29 -12.01 1.29 -1.05
C ILE A 29 -12.99 2.46 -1.01
N GLU A 30 -12.56 3.65 -0.56
CA GLU A 30 -13.38 4.86 -0.65
C GLU A 30 -13.70 5.26 -2.09
N ALA A 31 -12.72 5.17 -3.00
CA ALA A 31 -12.95 5.40 -4.42
C ALA A 31 -13.94 4.40 -5.01
N LEU A 32 -13.84 3.12 -4.62
CA LEU A 32 -14.80 2.09 -5.04
C LEU A 32 -16.21 2.35 -4.48
N ALA A 33 -16.32 2.73 -3.21
CA ALA A 33 -17.60 3.04 -2.60
C ALA A 33 -18.29 4.21 -3.32
N ARG A 34 -17.53 5.26 -3.67
CA ARG A 34 -18.02 6.37 -4.50
C ARG A 34 -18.48 5.87 -5.87
N LEU A 35 -17.67 5.06 -6.56
CA LEU A 35 -18.00 4.49 -7.87
C LEU A 35 -19.34 3.73 -7.85
N LEU A 36 -19.58 2.94 -6.81
CA LEU A 36 -20.80 2.15 -6.67
C LEU A 36 -22.04 2.99 -6.32
N GLN A 37 -21.86 4.12 -5.62
CA GLN A 37 -22.96 5.01 -5.21
C GLN A 37 -23.33 6.00 -6.31
N GLU A 38 -22.34 6.51 -7.04
CA GLU A 38 -22.51 7.53 -8.07
C GLU A 38 -22.61 6.86 -9.45
N SER A 39 -23.71 6.15 -9.70
CA SER A 39 -24.01 5.47 -10.97
C SER A 39 -24.17 6.39 -12.20
N ASN A 40 -23.86 7.68 -12.07
CA ASN A 40 -23.93 8.69 -13.14
C ASN A 40 -22.57 8.96 -13.81
N GLY A 41 -21.60 8.05 -13.69
CA GLY A 41 -20.41 8.00 -14.56
C GLY A 41 -19.34 9.07 -14.29
N ALA A 42 -19.34 9.70 -13.10
CA ALA A 42 -18.40 10.76 -12.76
C ALA A 42 -17.22 10.30 -11.88
N VAL A 43 -17.31 9.13 -11.23
CA VAL A 43 -16.18 8.60 -10.46
C VAL A 43 -15.19 7.95 -11.40
N SER A 44 -14.10 8.66 -11.65
CA SER A 44 -13.08 8.22 -12.57
C SER A 44 -12.33 7.01 -12.02
N LEU A 45 -12.20 5.97 -12.85
CA LEU A 45 -11.24 4.86 -12.66
C LEU A 45 -9.81 5.37 -12.35
N ALA A 46 -9.50 6.63 -12.66
CA ALA A 46 -8.25 7.28 -12.29
C ALA A 46 -7.98 7.26 -10.79
N ASP A 47 -8.99 7.45 -9.92
CA ASP A 47 -8.78 7.44 -8.46
C ASP A 47 -8.32 6.05 -7.99
N LEU A 48 -8.94 4.99 -8.51
CA LEU A 48 -8.53 3.60 -8.25
C LEU A 48 -7.10 3.35 -8.74
N ALA A 49 -6.77 3.84 -9.95
CA ALA A 49 -5.45 3.69 -10.55
C ALA A 49 -4.35 4.46 -9.79
N VAL A 50 -4.67 5.63 -9.24
CA VAL A 50 -3.75 6.41 -8.40
C VAL A 50 -3.48 5.67 -7.10
N ALA A 51 -4.51 5.22 -6.39
CA ALA A 51 -4.35 4.45 -5.16
C ALA A 51 -3.53 3.18 -5.40
N ARG A 52 -3.80 2.47 -6.49
CA ARG A 52 -3.02 1.32 -6.94
C ARG A 52 -1.55 1.62 -7.17
N ARG A 53 -1.25 2.69 -7.90
CA ARG A 53 0.12 3.09 -8.27
C ARG A 53 0.92 3.46 -7.02
N ASN A 54 0.31 4.23 -6.12
CA ASN A 54 0.92 4.62 -4.85
C ASN A 54 1.24 3.39 -4.01
N GLU A 55 0.29 2.46 -3.89
CA GLU A 55 0.53 1.21 -3.15
C GLU A 55 1.62 0.37 -3.79
N LYS A 56 1.63 0.23 -5.13
CA LYS A 56 2.68 -0.51 -5.83
C LYS A 56 4.06 0.04 -5.50
N LYS A 57 4.22 1.37 -5.55
CA LYS A 57 5.47 2.05 -5.23
C LYS A 57 5.89 1.82 -3.78
N THR A 58 4.97 1.94 -2.83
CA THR A 58 5.27 1.72 -1.41
C THR A 58 5.68 0.27 -1.14
N ALA A 59 4.96 -0.70 -1.71
CA ALA A 59 5.30 -2.12 -1.57
C ALA A 59 6.68 -2.46 -2.16
N GLU A 60 7.06 -1.85 -3.30
CA GLU A 60 8.40 -1.98 -3.88
C GLU A 60 9.48 -1.42 -2.94
N ILE A 61 9.24 -0.25 -2.33
CA ILE A 61 10.15 0.34 -1.34
C ILE A 61 10.28 -0.55 -0.10
N ILE A 62 9.18 -1.10 0.42
CA ILE A 62 9.22 -2.04 1.56
C ILE A 62 10.10 -3.24 1.21
N SER A 63 9.90 -3.82 0.02
CA SER A 63 10.68 -4.98 -0.43
C SER A 63 12.17 -4.67 -0.53
N GLU A 64 12.54 -3.50 -1.05
CA GLU A 64 13.94 -3.05 -1.14
C GLU A 64 14.55 -2.80 0.24
N GLU A 65 13.84 -2.08 1.11
CA GLU A 65 14.31 -1.78 2.46
C GLU A 65 14.51 -3.06 3.30
N LEU A 66 13.62 -4.04 3.17
CA LEU A 66 13.80 -5.32 3.85
C LEU A 66 15.13 -5.96 3.45
N VAL A 67 15.46 -6.03 2.16
CA VAL A 67 16.76 -6.58 1.69
C VAL A 67 17.95 -5.83 2.29
N ASN A 68 17.83 -4.51 2.48
CA ASN A 68 18.93 -3.65 2.93
C ASN A 68 19.05 -3.50 4.45
N VAL A 69 18.07 -3.95 5.23
CA VAL A 69 18.00 -3.75 6.69
C VAL A 69 18.11 -5.07 7.43
N PHE A 70 19.15 -5.25 8.23
CA PHE A 70 19.39 -6.49 8.99
C PHE A 70 18.68 -6.56 10.34
N VAL A 71 18.18 -5.42 10.87
CA VAL A 71 17.49 -5.35 12.17
C VAL A 71 16.19 -4.58 12.00
N THR A 72 15.08 -5.20 12.39
CA THR A 72 13.73 -4.65 12.29
C THR A 72 13.04 -4.78 13.65
N ALA A 73 12.10 -3.87 13.95
CA ALA A 73 11.32 -3.95 15.19
C ALA A 73 10.19 -5.00 15.12
N LEU A 74 9.79 -5.39 13.92
CA LEU A 74 8.88 -6.51 13.64
C LEU A 74 9.62 -7.58 12.86
N ASP A 75 9.12 -8.81 12.88
CA ASP A 75 9.67 -9.88 12.07
C ASP A 75 9.51 -9.54 10.59
N ARG A 76 10.57 -9.79 9.80
CA ARG A 76 10.60 -9.48 8.37
C ARG A 76 9.46 -10.15 7.61
N GLU A 77 9.19 -11.40 7.95
CA GLU A 77 8.15 -12.22 7.32
C GLU A 77 6.76 -11.61 7.55
N ASP A 78 6.53 -11.03 8.73
CA ASP A 78 5.28 -10.33 9.05
C ASP A 78 5.14 -9.01 8.28
N ILE A 79 6.24 -8.25 8.15
CA ILE A 79 6.25 -7.02 7.33
C ILE A 79 5.92 -7.36 5.87
N GLU A 80 6.54 -8.40 5.30
CA GLU A 80 6.28 -8.85 3.93
C GLU A 80 4.84 -9.34 3.77
N ALA A 81 4.35 -10.15 4.71
CA ALA A 81 2.99 -10.68 4.68
C ALA A 81 1.95 -9.55 4.73
N LEU A 82 2.14 -8.57 5.62
CA LEU A 82 1.25 -7.43 5.75
C LEU A 82 1.31 -6.52 4.52
N SER A 83 2.51 -6.15 4.05
CA SER A 83 2.70 -5.36 2.82
C SER A 83 2.00 -6.03 1.63
N LYS A 84 2.15 -7.36 1.48
CA LYS A 84 1.50 -8.13 0.42
C LYS A 84 -0.02 -8.17 0.58
N ALA A 85 -0.54 -8.25 1.81
CA ALA A 85 -1.97 -8.20 2.07
C ALA A 85 -2.56 -6.83 1.69
N LEU A 86 -1.91 -5.74 2.11
CA LEU A 86 -2.29 -4.37 1.77
C LEU A 86 -2.25 -4.14 0.25
N TYR A 87 -1.18 -4.56 -0.43
CA TYR A 87 -1.02 -4.46 -1.88
C TYR A 87 -2.15 -5.10 -2.69
N ARG A 88 -2.71 -6.22 -2.19
CA ARG A 88 -3.77 -6.95 -2.88
C ARG A 88 -5.10 -6.20 -2.92
N ILE A 89 -5.36 -5.32 -1.94
CA ILE A 89 -6.62 -4.58 -1.83
C ILE A 89 -6.82 -3.65 -3.04
N PRO A 90 -5.98 -2.62 -3.28
CA PRO A 90 -6.18 -1.71 -4.40
C PRO A 90 -6.01 -2.41 -5.75
N LYS A 91 -5.20 -3.47 -5.83
CA LYS A 91 -5.09 -4.30 -7.04
C LYS A 91 -6.39 -5.03 -7.39
N THR A 92 -7.11 -5.52 -6.39
CA THR A 92 -8.38 -6.21 -6.61
C THR A 92 -9.47 -5.19 -6.95
N VAL A 93 -9.47 -4.06 -6.25
CA VAL A 93 -10.42 -2.97 -6.43
C VAL A 93 -10.32 -2.34 -7.82
N GLU A 94 -9.12 -1.99 -8.29
CA GLU A 94 -8.90 -1.45 -9.64
C GLU A 94 -9.43 -2.40 -10.71
N LYS A 95 -9.08 -3.69 -10.62
CA LYS A 95 -9.58 -4.72 -11.55
C LYS A 95 -11.09 -4.91 -11.51
N PHE A 96 -11.71 -4.71 -10.35
CA PHE A 96 -13.16 -4.73 -10.24
C PHE A 96 -13.76 -3.53 -10.97
N GLY A 97 -13.27 -2.31 -10.69
CA GLY A 97 -13.73 -1.09 -11.34
C GLY A 97 -13.59 -1.14 -12.87
N GLU A 98 -12.44 -1.59 -13.37
CA GLU A 98 -12.19 -1.80 -14.81
C GLU A 98 -13.20 -2.73 -15.48
N ARG A 99 -13.76 -3.70 -14.74
CA ARG A 99 -14.75 -4.67 -15.26
C ARG A 99 -16.19 -4.22 -15.06
N TYR A 100 -16.44 -3.39 -14.07
CA TYR A 100 -17.76 -2.89 -13.73
C TYR A 100 -18.24 -1.83 -14.74
N GLU A 101 -17.32 -1.03 -15.29
CA GLU A 101 -17.58 -0.02 -16.31
C GLU A 101 -17.61 -0.58 -17.76
N ILE A 102 -17.48 -1.90 -17.96
CA ILE A 102 -17.64 -2.58 -19.26
C ILE A 102 -19.09 -3.04 -19.42
#